data_AF-A0A2E1LWN0-F1
#
_entry.id   AF-A0A2E1LWN0-F1
#
_cell.length_a   1.000
_cell.length_b   1.000
_cell.length_c   1.000
_cell.angle_alpha   90.00
_cell.angle_beta   90.00
_cell.angle_gamma   90.00
#
_symmetry.space_group_name_H-M   'P 1'
#
loop_
_entity.id
_entity.type
_entity.pdbx_description
1 polymer ?
#
loop_
_entity_poly.entity_id
_entity_poly.type
_entity_poly.pdbx_seq_one_letter_code
_entity_poly.pdbx_strand_id
1 'polypeptide(L)'
;MTGRPKSEGRPPMLPLRRPWWLLVLLAMLGFGLLQEQSKIKVNHYLKVGDEAQFWQDDAASRLAWWTVHAPVGRHNFYVSRSTWNVFHGLDRGELVAFKWGLSAVILVVFFMLDVLFLRTAGVPDRVPWLLLIYVTSGVPMVGLALSSPGWPWYALARDMLGFLQSPLPSLMVVAIPWMLQSLDPPSDS
;
A
#
# COMPACT_ATOMS: atom_id res chain seq x y z
N MET A 1 -41.09 -26.97 -29.37
CA MET A 1 -39.92 -26.06 -29.21
C MET A 1 -39.76 -25.77 -27.72
N THR A 2 -38.97 -26.59 -27.03
CA THR A 2 -38.68 -26.44 -25.60
C THR A 2 -37.54 -25.45 -25.44
N GLY A 3 -37.85 -24.25 -24.97
CA GLY A 3 -36.83 -23.28 -24.58
C GLY A 3 -35.98 -23.87 -23.47
N ARG A 4 -34.65 -23.94 -23.67
CA ARG A 4 -33.72 -24.27 -22.59
C ARG A 4 -33.94 -23.28 -21.44
N PRO A 5 -34.11 -23.73 -20.19
CA PRO A 5 -34.02 -22.82 -19.06
C PRO A 5 -32.65 -22.15 -19.13
N LYS A 6 -32.62 -20.81 -19.06
CA LYS A 6 -31.38 -20.08 -18.79
C LYS A 6 -30.83 -20.71 -17.51
N SER A 7 -29.61 -21.23 -17.55
CA SER A 7 -28.92 -21.54 -16.30
C SER A 7 -28.96 -20.25 -15.48
N GLU A 8 -29.59 -20.29 -14.31
CA GLU A 8 -29.43 -19.24 -13.31
C GLU A 8 -27.99 -19.34 -12.82
N GLY A 9 -27.08 -18.83 -13.64
CA GLY A 9 -25.68 -18.72 -13.33
C GLY A 9 -25.55 -17.77 -12.15
N ARG A 10 -24.78 -18.19 -11.14
CA ARG A 10 -24.48 -17.40 -9.96
C ARG A 10 -24.08 -15.96 -10.35
N PRO A 11 -24.51 -14.96 -9.57
CA PRO A 11 -24.13 -13.58 -9.86
C PRO A 11 -22.59 -13.45 -9.85
N PRO A 12 -22.01 -12.77 -10.85
CA PRO A 12 -20.55 -12.58 -10.91
C PRO A 12 -20.07 -11.76 -9.70
N MET A 13 -18.87 -12.05 -9.20
CA MET A 13 -18.25 -11.34 -8.06
C MET A 13 -18.14 -9.83 -8.29
N LEU A 14 -17.93 -9.42 -9.55
CA LEU A 14 -17.74 -8.04 -9.96
C LEU A 14 -18.59 -7.72 -11.19
N PRO A 15 -19.03 -6.46 -11.36
CA PRO A 15 -19.86 -6.07 -12.48
C PRO A 15 -19.08 -6.14 -13.79
N LEU A 16 -19.49 -7.03 -14.68
CA LEU A 16 -18.85 -7.25 -15.99
C LEU A 16 -19.23 -6.20 -17.04
N ARG A 17 -20.42 -5.59 -16.92
CA ARG A 17 -20.94 -4.62 -17.91
C ARG A 17 -20.31 -3.23 -17.80
N ARG A 18 -19.74 -2.89 -16.63
CA ARG A 18 -19.10 -1.60 -16.36
C ARG A 18 -17.82 -1.86 -15.56
N PRO A 19 -16.73 -2.28 -16.22
CA PRO A 19 -15.51 -2.74 -15.55
C PRO A 19 -14.65 -1.59 -15.01
N TRP A 20 -15.25 -0.51 -14.50
CA TRP A 20 -14.54 0.63 -13.91
C TRP A 20 -13.66 0.20 -12.73
N TRP A 21 -14.06 -0.85 -12.00
CA TRP A 21 -13.27 -1.47 -10.95
C TRP A 21 -11.89 -1.94 -11.45
N LEU A 22 -11.76 -2.35 -12.71
CA LEU A 22 -10.49 -2.77 -13.30
C LEU A 22 -9.53 -1.59 -13.41
N LEU A 23 -10.03 -0.43 -13.86
CA LEU A 23 -9.21 0.78 -13.94
C LEU A 23 -8.76 1.26 -12.56
N VAL A 24 -9.65 1.20 -11.56
CA VAL A 24 -9.31 1.52 -10.17
C VAL A 24 -8.24 0.55 -9.64
N LEU A 25 -8.41 -0.75 -9.88
CA LEU A 25 -7.44 -1.76 -9.45
C LEU A 25 -6.07 -1.56 -10.11
N LEU A 26 -6.04 -1.28 -11.41
CA LEU A 26 -4.80 -0.94 -12.14
C LEU A 26 -4.14 0.32 -11.56
N ALA A 27 -4.92 1.35 -11.22
CA ALA A 27 -4.42 2.55 -10.57
C ALA A 27 -3.83 2.25 -9.19
N MET A 28 -4.48 1.41 -8.38
CA MET A 28 -3.97 0.97 -7.07
C MET A 28 -2.66 0.21 -7.20
N LEU A 29 -2.54 -0.69 -8.18
CA LEU A 29 -1.31 -1.44 -8.44
C LEU A 29 -0.18 -0.52 -8.90
N GLY A 30 -0.45 0.36 -9.87
CA GLY A 30 0.53 1.33 -10.37
C GLY A 30 0.99 2.30 -9.28
N PHE A 31 0.06 2.80 -8.48
CA PHE A 31 0.37 3.66 -7.34
C PHE A 31 1.16 2.92 -6.26
N GLY A 32 0.80 1.67 -5.94
CA GLY A 32 1.53 0.82 -5.00
C GLY A 32 2.99 0.59 -5.42
N LEU A 33 3.24 0.37 -6.72
CA LEU A 33 4.60 0.27 -7.26
C LEU A 33 5.37 1.58 -7.07
N LEU A 34 4.78 2.73 -7.42
CA LEU A 34 5.42 4.04 -7.27
C LEU A 34 5.75 4.36 -5.80
N GLN A 35 4.82 4.04 -4.90
CA GLN A 35 5.02 4.16 -3.46
C GLN A 35 6.21 3.30 -3.00
N GLU A 36 6.27 2.04 -3.43
CA GLU A 36 7.30 1.11 -2.97
C GLU A 36 8.68 1.63 -3.39
N GLN A 37 8.79 2.16 -4.62
CA GLN A 37 10.00 2.82 -5.08
C GLN A 37 10.39 4.03 -4.24
N SER A 38 9.41 4.85 -3.89
CA SER A 38 9.64 6.05 -3.08
C SER A 38 10.15 5.67 -1.68
N LYS A 39 9.54 4.66 -1.05
CA LYS A 39 9.96 4.14 0.26
C LYS A 39 11.35 3.55 0.22
N ILE A 40 11.67 2.76 -0.81
CA ILE A 40 13.01 2.18 -0.98
C ILE A 40 14.05 3.28 -1.07
N LYS A 41 13.83 4.31 -1.91
CA LYS A 41 14.78 5.42 -2.08
C LYS A 41 15.02 6.19 -0.78
N VAL A 42 13.97 6.55 -0.05
CA VAL A 42 14.10 7.29 1.23
C VAL A 42 14.85 6.47 2.27
N ASN A 43 14.51 5.19 2.43
CA ASN A 43 15.20 4.32 3.40
C ASN A 43 16.64 4.05 3.01
N HIS A 44 16.93 3.85 1.71
CA HIS A 44 18.29 3.68 1.21
C HIS A 44 19.14 4.92 1.49
N TYR A 45 18.60 6.11 1.22
CA TYR A 45 19.29 7.36 1.47
C TYR A 45 19.57 7.60 2.96
N LEU A 46 18.57 7.38 3.83
CA LEU A 46 18.75 7.45 5.28
C LEU A 46 19.80 6.46 5.79
N LYS A 47 19.76 5.21 5.32
CA LYS A 47 20.73 4.19 5.72
C LYS A 47 22.15 4.57 5.31
N VAL A 48 22.35 4.93 4.05
CA VAL A 48 23.68 5.31 3.53
C VAL A 48 24.20 6.55 4.23
N GLY A 49 23.33 7.53 4.50
CA GLY A 49 23.73 8.72 5.25
C GLY A 49 24.11 8.43 6.70
N ASP A 50 23.40 7.52 7.36
CA ASP A 50 23.76 7.04 8.71
C ASP A 50 25.10 6.28 8.70
N GLU A 51 25.39 5.48 7.67
CA GLU A 51 26.66 4.75 7.56
C GLU A 51 27.84 5.68 7.21
N ALA A 52 27.62 6.65 6.32
CA ALA A 52 28.62 7.62 5.88
C ALA A 52 28.80 8.81 6.83
N GLN A 53 27.87 9.01 7.78
CA GLN A 53 27.85 10.11 8.75
C GLN A 53 27.86 11.52 8.11
N PHE A 54 27.38 11.66 6.86
CA PHE A 54 27.45 12.90 6.09
C PHE A 54 26.38 13.95 6.45
N TRP A 55 25.72 13.80 7.60
CA TRP A 55 24.56 14.62 7.97
C TRP A 55 24.94 16.06 8.36
N GLN A 56 26.21 16.29 8.70
CA GLN A 56 26.73 17.62 8.98
C GLN A 56 27.20 18.35 7.71
N ASP A 57 27.31 17.63 6.59
CA ASP A 57 27.75 18.20 5.33
C ASP A 57 26.62 19.04 4.71
N ASP A 58 26.98 20.06 3.95
CA ASP A 58 26.03 20.81 3.14
C ASP A 58 25.49 19.95 1.98
N ALA A 59 24.41 20.41 1.35
CA ALA A 59 23.73 19.68 0.30
C ALA A 59 24.62 19.38 -0.93
N ALA A 60 25.53 20.30 -1.29
CA ALA A 60 26.40 20.13 -2.44
C ALA A 60 27.49 19.08 -2.14
N SER A 61 28.08 19.13 -0.94
CA SER A 61 29.03 18.13 -0.46
C SER A 61 28.41 16.73 -0.41
N ARG A 62 27.16 16.60 0.09
CA ARG A 62 26.43 15.33 0.08
C ARG A 62 26.16 14.80 -1.32
N LEU A 63 25.76 15.65 -2.26
CA LEU A 63 25.54 15.27 -3.66
C LEU A 63 26.85 14.81 -4.32
N ALA A 64 27.94 15.54 -4.11
CA ALA A 64 29.25 15.19 -4.65
C ALA A 64 29.71 13.83 -4.10
N TRP A 65 29.59 13.62 -2.79
CA TRP A 65 29.92 12.34 -2.17
C TRP A 65 29.06 11.20 -2.72
N TRP A 66 27.74 11.39 -2.79
CA TRP A 66 26.79 10.38 -3.25
C TRP A 66 27.09 9.94 -4.68
N THR A 67 27.43 10.89 -5.55
CA THR A 67 27.70 10.59 -6.97
C THR A 67 28.91 9.67 -7.15
N VAL A 68 29.88 9.73 -6.24
CA VAL A 68 31.13 8.96 -6.30
C VAL A 68 31.04 7.66 -5.50
N HIS A 69 30.42 7.69 -4.32
CA HIS A 69 30.53 6.62 -3.32
C HIS A 69 29.23 5.86 -3.06
N ALA A 70 28.07 6.35 -3.50
CA ALA A 70 26.81 5.76 -3.09
C ALA A 70 26.69 4.29 -3.50
N PRO A 71 26.45 3.37 -2.54
CA PRO A 71 26.28 1.98 -2.85
C PRO A 71 25.01 1.79 -3.67
N VAL A 72 25.08 0.89 -4.65
CA VAL A 72 23.91 0.48 -5.42
C VAL A 72 23.00 -0.36 -4.53
N GLY A 73 21.86 0.20 -4.12
CA GLY A 73 20.86 -0.52 -3.34
C GLY A 73 20.19 -1.58 -4.22
N ARG A 74 20.34 -2.86 -3.90
CA ARG A 74 19.65 -3.96 -4.62
C ARG A 74 18.53 -4.51 -3.75
N HIS A 75 17.30 -4.41 -4.24
CA HIS A 75 16.10 -4.95 -3.58
C HIS A 75 15.36 -5.84 -4.57
N ASN A 76 15.49 -7.17 -4.47
CA ASN A 76 14.85 -8.25 -5.27
C ASN A 76 14.69 -8.02 -6.79
N PHE A 77 13.92 -7.03 -7.24
CA PHE A 77 13.70 -6.68 -8.65
C PHE A 77 14.08 -5.22 -9.01
N TYR A 78 14.60 -4.45 -8.05
CA TYR A 78 14.92 -3.04 -8.23
C TYR A 78 16.36 -2.72 -7.83
N VAL A 79 16.99 -1.87 -8.63
CA VAL A 79 18.34 -1.39 -8.42
C VAL A 79 18.27 0.12 -8.20
N SER A 80 18.35 0.56 -6.95
CA SER A 80 18.44 1.98 -6.61
C SER A 80 19.86 2.47 -6.90
N ARG A 81 20.05 3.07 -8.08
CA ARG A 81 21.30 3.76 -8.46
C ARG A 81 21.25 5.26 -8.19
N SER A 82 20.04 5.81 -8.06
CA SER A 82 19.81 7.25 -7.93
C SER A 82 18.85 7.56 -6.81
N THR A 83 19.21 8.58 -6.03
CA THR A 83 18.30 9.24 -5.08
C THR A 83 17.58 10.40 -5.76
N TRP A 84 16.65 11.06 -5.07
CA TRP A 84 16.08 12.32 -5.55
C TRP A 84 16.95 13.49 -5.09
N ASN A 85 17.20 14.45 -5.98
CA ASN A 85 18.07 15.59 -5.68
C ASN A 85 17.62 16.37 -4.43
N VAL A 86 16.31 16.43 -4.18
CA VAL A 86 15.74 17.09 -3.00
C VAL A 86 16.23 16.47 -1.68
N PHE A 87 16.58 15.17 -1.63
CA PHE A 87 17.04 14.53 -0.40
C PHE A 87 18.39 15.06 0.08
N HIS A 88 19.23 15.58 -0.82
CA HIS A 88 20.49 16.21 -0.42
C HIS A 88 20.29 17.52 0.33
N GLY A 89 19.18 18.22 0.09
CA GLY A 89 18.84 19.45 0.78
C GLY A 89 18.20 19.27 2.16
N LEU A 90 17.76 18.05 2.49
CA LEU A 90 17.06 17.75 3.74
C LEU A 90 18.03 17.20 4.78
N ASP A 91 17.92 17.64 6.02
CA ASP A 91 18.63 16.99 7.13
C ASP A 91 18.03 15.62 7.45
N ARG A 92 18.67 14.89 8.38
CA ARG A 92 18.22 13.56 8.79
C ARG A 92 16.81 13.58 9.38
N GLY A 93 16.50 14.55 10.23
CA GLY A 93 15.21 14.68 10.91
C GLY A 93 14.09 15.00 9.92
N GLU A 94 14.35 15.91 8.99
CA GLU A 94 13.44 16.27 7.90
C GLU A 94 13.16 15.09 6.98
N LEU A 95 14.16 14.27 6.64
CA LEU A 95 13.96 13.05 5.85
C LEU A 95 13.16 11.99 6.60
N VAL A 96 13.37 11.84 7.91
CA VAL A 96 12.55 10.95 8.73
C VAL A 96 11.10 11.46 8.79
N ALA A 97 10.89 12.76 8.98
CA ALA A 97 9.56 13.36 8.94
C ALA A 97 8.90 13.17 7.57
N PHE A 98 9.64 13.38 6.48
CA PHE A 98 9.19 13.14 5.11
C PHE A 98 8.78 11.68 4.90
N LYS A 99 9.56 10.70 5.38
CA LYS A 99 9.24 9.28 5.30
C LYS A 99 7.89 8.95 5.94
N TRP A 100 7.67 9.45 7.16
CA TRP A 100 6.43 9.22 7.90
C TRP A 100 5.25 9.98 7.30
N GLY A 101 5.46 11.23 6.89
CA GLY A 101 4.46 12.04 6.18
C GLY A 101 4.02 11.40 4.86
N LEU A 102 4.97 10.91 4.07
CA LEU A 102 4.68 10.17 2.84
C LEU A 102 3.85 8.92 3.12
N SER A 103 4.17 8.19 4.20
CA SER A 103 3.41 7.02 4.61
C SER A 103 1.97 7.37 5.02
N ALA A 104 1.76 8.48 5.74
CA ALA A 104 0.44 8.96 6.10
C ALA A 104 -0.39 9.38 4.88
N VAL A 105 0.19 10.14 3.95
CA VAL A 105 -0.46 10.56 2.70
C VAL A 105 -0.87 9.36 1.87
N ILE A 106 0.03 8.39 1.71
CA ILE A 106 -0.23 7.15 0.99
C ILE A 106 -1.42 6.39 1.59
N LEU A 107 -1.48 6.28 2.92
CA LEU A 107 -2.57 5.58 3.62
C LEU A 107 -3.93 6.23 3.30
N VAL A 108 -3.99 7.56 3.30
CA VAL A 108 -5.20 8.31 2.93
C VAL A 108 -5.59 8.07 1.47
N VAL A 109 -4.62 8.09 0.55
CA VAL A 109 -4.86 7.82 -0.88
C VAL A 109 -5.38 6.40 -1.09
N PHE A 110 -4.78 5.39 -0.44
CA PHE A 110 -5.26 4.00 -0.54
C PHE A 110 -6.67 3.84 0.01
N PHE A 111 -6.99 4.49 1.14
CA PHE A 111 -8.36 4.49 1.67
C PHE A 111 -9.36 5.08 0.67
N MET A 112 -9.02 6.20 0.03
CA MET A 112 -9.87 6.79 -1.02
C MET A 112 -10.04 5.86 -2.22
N LEU A 113 -8.97 5.20 -2.66
CA LEU A 113 -9.01 4.23 -3.77
C LEU A 113 -9.81 2.98 -3.41
N ASP A 114 -9.71 2.49 -2.17
CA ASP A 114 -10.51 1.36 -1.67
C ASP A 114 -12.01 1.70 -1.68
N VAL A 115 -12.39 2.89 -1.19
CA VAL A 115 -13.78 3.36 -1.24
C VAL A 115 -14.26 3.49 -2.70
N LEU A 116 -13.42 4.04 -3.58
CA LEU A 116 -13.73 4.13 -5.01
C LEU A 116 -13.87 2.75 -5.65
N PHE A 117 -13.03 1.78 -5.26
CA PHE A 117 -13.12 0.41 -5.71
C PHE A 117 -14.45 -0.22 -5.30
N LEU A 118 -14.88 -0.10 -4.04
CA LEU A 118 -16.18 -0.62 -3.59
C LEU A 118 -17.36 0.00 -4.36
N ARG A 119 -17.31 1.31 -4.63
CA ARG A 119 -18.34 1.99 -5.44
C ARG A 119 -18.38 1.46 -6.87
N THR A 120 -17.22 1.29 -7.51
CA THR A 120 -17.14 0.79 -8.89
C THR A 120 -17.38 -0.72 -9.01
N ALA A 121 -17.15 -1.48 -7.94
CA ALA A 121 -17.51 -2.88 -7.78
C ALA A 121 -19.01 -3.09 -7.50
N GLY A 122 -19.79 -2.02 -7.31
CA GLY A 122 -21.23 -2.11 -7.09
C GLY A 122 -21.64 -2.51 -5.67
N VAL A 123 -20.74 -2.36 -4.69
CA VAL A 123 -20.97 -2.71 -3.28
C VAL A 123 -20.64 -1.55 -2.31
N PRO A 124 -21.17 -0.33 -2.55
CA PRO A 124 -20.86 0.84 -1.71
C PRO A 124 -21.30 0.66 -0.25
N ASP A 125 -22.33 -0.15 0.01
CA ASP A 125 -22.84 -0.43 1.35
C ASP A 125 -21.85 -1.21 2.22
N ARG A 126 -20.74 -1.71 1.64
CA ARG A 126 -19.68 -2.41 2.37
C ARG A 126 -18.58 -1.50 2.92
N VAL A 127 -18.67 -0.18 2.72
CA VAL A 127 -17.72 0.80 3.29
C VAL A 127 -17.59 0.69 4.83
N PRO A 128 -18.63 0.42 5.63
CA PRO A 128 -18.47 0.21 7.07
C PRO A 128 -17.53 -0.95 7.42
N TRP A 129 -17.53 -2.03 6.62
CA TRP A 129 -16.60 -3.15 6.81
C TRP A 129 -15.17 -2.77 6.47
N LEU A 130 -14.97 -1.97 5.43
CA LEU A 130 -13.67 -1.40 5.11
C LEU A 130 -13.15 -0.52 6.26
N LEU A 131 -14.00 0.35 6.81
CA LEU A 131 -13.65 1.18 7.97
C LEU A 131 -13.24 0.32 9.18
N LEU A 132 -13.97 -0.76 9.45
CA LEU A 132 -13.63 -1.68 10.53
C LEU A 132 -12.23 -2.29 10.33
N ILE A 133 -11.89 -2.71 9.11
CA ILE A 133 -10.55 -3.20 8.77
C ILE A 133 -9.50 -2.11 9.04
N TYR A 134 -9.69 -0.88 8.55
CA TYR A 134 -8.75 0.21 8.77
C TYR A 134 -8.54 0.54 10.25
N VAL A 135 -9.62 0.62 11.04
CA VAL A 135 -9.54 0.91 12.47
C VAL A 135 -8.82 -0.21 13.22
N THR A 136 -9.20 -1.47 12.97
CA THR A 136 -8.62 -2.63 13.66
C THR A 136 -7.16 -2.85 13.29
N SER A 137 -6.80 -2.74 12.01
CA SER A 137 -5.41 -2.77 11.55
C SER A 137 -4.59 -1.55 12.00
N GLY A 138 -5.25 -0.44 12.34
CA GLY A 138 -4.63 0.75 12.92
C GLY A 138 -4.21 0.60 14.38
N VAL A 139 -4.82 -0.33 15.15
CA VAL A 139 -4.49 -0.56 16.57
C VAL A 139 -3.00 -0.95 16.75
N PRO A 140 -2.45 -1.90 15.98
CA PRO A 140 -1.01 -2.17 15.98
C PRO A 140 -0.15 -0.94 15.69
N MET A 141 -0.58 -0.05 14.79
CA MET A 141 0.17 1.15 14.43
C MET A 141 0.25 2.17 15.58
N VAL A 142 -0.70 2.21 16.50
CA VAL A 142 -0.57 3.02 17.72
C VAL A 142 0.55 2.50 18.61
N GLY A 143 0.64 1.18 18.79
CA GLY A 143 1.77 0.62 19.52
C GLY A 143 3.09 0.69 18.76
N LEU A 144 3.09 0.86 17.42
CA LEU A 144 4.31 1.16 16.65
C LEU A 144 4.95 2.47 17.14
N ALA A 145 4.14 3.51 17.38
CA ALA A 145 4.61 4.79 17.89
C ALA A 145 5.28 4.68 19.28
N LEU A 146 5.01 3.58 20.00
CA LEU A 146 5.55 3.28 21.32
C LEU A 146 6.62 2.16 21.30
N SER A 147 6.96 1.62 20.13
CA SER A 147 7.85 0.45 19.99
C SER A 147 9.16 0.78 19.28
N SER A 148 10.22 0.04 19.61
CA SER A 148 11.53 0.16 18.96
C SER A 148 11.70 -0.89 17.84
N PRO A 149 12.54 -0.61 16.82
CA PRO A 149 12.92 -1.61 15.82
C PRO A 149 13.43 -2.90 16.47
N GLY A 150 12.96 -4.06 16.01
CA GLY A 150 13.32 -5.38 16.54
C GLY A 150 12.27 -6.00 17.48
N TRP A 151 11.26 -5.25 17.90
CA TRP A 151 10.16 -5.80 18.69
C TRP A 151 9.13 -6.49 17.79
N PRO A 152 8.50 -7.59 18.24
CA PRO A 152 7.43 -8.26 17.47
C PRO A 152 6.31 -7.30 17.05
N TRP A 153 5.98 -6.34 17.91
CA TRP A 153 4.96 -5.33 17.65
C TRP A 153 5.32 -4.37 16.51
N TYR A 154 6.61 -4.02 16.39
CA TYR A 154 7.09 -3.18 15.30
C TYR A 154 6.95 -3.89 13.94
N ALA A 155 7.28 -5.18 13.89
CA ALA A 155 7.13 -5.99 12.69
C ALA A 155 5.66 -6.11 12.27
N LEU A 156 4.78 -6.44 13.24
CA LEU A 156 3.34 -6.56 13.02
C LEU A 156 2.75 -5.25 12.47
N ALA A 157 3.06 -4.12 13.09
CA ALA A 157 2.51 -2.84 12.65
C ALA A 157 3.04 -2.40 11.28
N ARG A 158 4.29 -2.73 10.94
CA ARG A 158 4.83 -2.52 9.59
C ARG A 158 4.08 -3.35 8.55
N ASP A 159 3.75 -4.60 8.86
CA ASP A 159 3.01 -5.48 7.96
C ASP A 159 1.55 -5.02 7.82
N MET A 160 0.90 -4.57 8.89
CA MET A 160 -0.44 -3.98 8.85
C MET A 160 -0.48 -2.67 8.05
N LEU A 161 0.53 -1.82 8.21
CA LEU A 161 0.65 -0.61 7.38
C LEU A 161 0.84 -0.97 5.90
N GLY A 162 1.66 -1.98 5.59
CA GLY A 162 1.80 -2.48 4.23
C GLY A 162 0.49 -3.01 3.65
N PHE A 163 -0.27 -3.77 4.45
CA PHE A 163 -1.59 -4.26 4.09
C PHE A 163 -2.58 -3.14 3.78
N LEU A 164 -2.67 -2.11 4.63
CA LEU A 164 -3.56 -0.96 4.42
C LEU A 164 -3.16 -0.08 3.23
N GLN A 165 -1.91 -0.15 2.79
CA GLN A 165 -1.41 0.59 1.63
C GLN A 165 -1.31 -0.30 0.39
N SER A 166 -2.30 -1.19 0.23
CA SER A 166 -2.41 -2.16 -0.85
C SER A 166 -3.89 -2.31 -1.25
N PRO A 167 -4.22 -2.97 -2.37
CA PRO A 167 -5.62 -3.23 -2.73
C PRO A 167 -6.27 -4.34 -1.90
N LEU A 168 -5.54 -4.99 -1.00
CA LEU A 168 -6.04 -6.12 -0.23
C LEU A 168 -7.26 -5.81 0.65
N PRO A 169 -7.35 -4.66 1.37
CA PRO A 169 -8.49 -4.39 2.23
C PRO A 169 -9.82 -4.41 1.47
N SER A 170 -9.92 -3.67 0.36
CA SER A 170 -11.15 -3.64 -0.43
C SER A 170 -11.40 -4.93 -1.20
N LEU A 171 -10.35 -5.62 -1.68
CA LEU A 171 -10.50 -6.94 -2.29
C LEU A 171 -11.06 -7.97 -1.31
N MET A 172 -10.62 -7.97 -0.05
CA MET A 172 -11.15 -8.86 0.99
C MET A 172 -12.65 -8.60 1.25
N VAL A 173 -13.04 -7.33 1.32
CA VAL A 173 -14.44 -6.92 1.51
C VAL A 173 -15.34 -7.38 0.36
N VAL A 174 -14.81 -7.50 -0.87
CA VAL A 174 -15.56 -8.03 -2.01
C VAL A 174 -15.53 -9.56 -2.03
N ALA A 175 -14.33 -10.16 -1.93
CA ALA A 175 -14.07 -11.57 -2.20
C ALA A 175 -14.59 -12.50 -1.11
N ILE A 176 -14.38 -12.19 0.17
CA ILE A 176 -14.74 -13.11 1.26
C ILE A 176 -16.25 -13.41 1.27
N PRO A 177 -17.16 -12.40 1.24
CA PRO A 177 -18.58 -12.68 1.20
C PRO A 177 -19.01 -13.46 -0.05
N TRP A 178 -18.39 -13.17 -1.20
CA TRP A 178 -18.68 -13.89 -2.44
C TRP A 178 -18.24 -15.36 -2.37
N MET A 179 -17.07 -15.63 -1.78
CA MET A 179 -16.59 -16.99 -1.54
C MET A 179 -17.53 -17.75 -0.60
N LEU A 180 -17.93 -17.14 0.52
CA LEU A 180 -18.86 -17.75 1.48
C LEU A 180 -20.21 -18.08 0.83
N GLN A 181 -20.80 -17.13 0.10
CA GLN A 181 -22.03 -17.37 -0.68
C GLN A 181 -21.87 -18.45 -1.75
N SER A 182 -20.65 -18.65 -2.27
CA SER A 182 -20.36 -19.67 -3.27
C SER A 182 -20.22 -21.08 -2.68
N LEU A 183 -19.99 -21.17 -1.37
CA LEU A 183 -19.87 -22.43 -0.62
C LEU A 183 -21.23 -22.90 -0.07
N ASP A 184 -22.21 -21.99 0.07
CA ASP A 184 -23.55 -22.37 0.50
C ASP A 184 -24.25 -23.21 -0.60
N PRO A 185 -24.82 -24.39 -0.25
CA PRO A 185 -25.61 -25.17 -1.19
C PRO A 185 -26.86 -24.39 -1.61
N PRO A 186 -27.38 -24.59 -2.85
CA PRO A 186 -28.62 -23.97 -3.25
C PRO A 186 -29.72 -24.37 -2.27
N SER A 187 -30.44 -23.38 -1.73
CA SER A 187 -31.62 -23.64 -0.92
C SER A 187 -32.68 -24.28 -1.82
N ASP A 188 -32.96 -25.56 -1.62
CA ASP A 188 -34.09 -26.24 -2.26
C ASP A 188 -35.38 -25.52 -1.83
N SER A 189 -36.02 -24.83 -2.79
CA SER A 189 -37.37 -24.27 -2.68
C SER A 189 -38.31 -24.98 -3.62
#